data_AF-A0A3R9NSF3-F1
#
_entry.id   AF-A0A3R9NSF3-F1
#
_cell.length_a   1.000
_cell.length_b   1.000
_cell.length_c   1.000
_cell.angle_alpha   90.00
_cell.angle_beta   90.00
_cell.angle_gamma   90.00
#
_symmetry.space_group_name_H-M   'P 1'
#
loop_
_entity.id
_entity.type
_entity.pdbx_description
1 polymer ?
#
loop_
_entity_poly.entity_id
_entity_poly.type
_entity_poly.pdbx_seq_one_letter_code
_entity_poly.pdbx_strand_id
1 'polypeptide(L)'
;MKKLLLTLFIVLLCPVLSPGWGFFGHRTITQLAVYSLPSSMRGFYYRNMAKLIRMSTAADERRDQDPLEAGRHFIDIDHYGDDPFGLMPKVWEKAVAKYTADTLRKYGTLPWAVMETKEKLTEAFKQRDTVAILALSADLGHYVADAYVPLHTTENYDGQLTKQEGIHSLWESKLPERNIAKYKLDNEPGRYEKDPLKDIWQVIQESYGFLGDTFDKEEEVTRKYTPETKYVFSHKYGKTRRSYSDAFADSYHEKVGGQVAFRIKLAPTLVASMWMTAWKDAGSPDLDALMKKVPNKEEKDKLDAELDAWKDNLLVEQGLLLSMQKMQAEVRPDLINAAKDMAPLPTDAEASKAEPTPVTTGPVPGAPVAPAGTTKVKTKTKPADGPAQKEKVKADKPAKTKKKPASDGWDTPSGSGW
;
A
#
# COMPACT_ATOMS: atom_id res chain seq x y z
N MET A 1 -8.39 -43.46 -2.28
CA MET A 1 -8.00 -42.67 -3.46
C MET A 1 -8.98 -41.53 -3.79
N LYS A 2 -10.29 -41.79 -3.97
CA LYS A 2 -11.28 -40.73 -4.25
C LYS A 2 -11.39 -39.63 -3.17
N LYS A 3 -11.25 -39.98 -1.88
CA LYS A 3 -11.24 -38.99 -0.79
C LYS A 3 -9.97 -38.11 -0.76
N LEU A 4 -8.81 -38.64 -1.16
CA LEU A 4 -7.55 -37.87 -1.26
C LEU A 4 -7.55 -36.93 -2.46
N LEU A 5 -8.13 -37.36 -3.59
CA LEU A 5 -8.33 -36.52 -4.76
C LEU A 5 -9.30 -35.37 -4.48
N LEU A 6 -10.36 -35.60 -3.68
CA LEU A 6 -11.29 -34.56 -3.25
C LEU A 6 -10.60 -33.52 -2.35
N THR A 7 -9.75 -33.95 -1.40
CA THR A 7 -8.97 -33.02 -0.57
C THR A 7 -7.95 -32.24 -1.39
N LEU A 8 -7.29 -32.88 -2.35
CA LEU A 8 -6.35 -32.22 -3.27
C LEU A 8 -7.08 -31.19 -4.16
N PHE A 9 -8.29 -31.50 -4.61
CA PHE A 9 -9.14 -30.60 -5.40
C PHE A 9 -9.63 -29.41 -4.59
N ILE A 10 -9.98 -29.60 -3.30
CA ILE A 10 -10.38 -28.52 -2.39
C ILE A 10 -9.19 -27.60 -2.05
N VAL A 11 -7.98 -28.13 -1.95
CA VAL A 11 -6.75 -27.35 -1.72
C VAL A 11 -6.29 -26.60 -2.98
N LEU A 12 -6.53 -27.15 -4.18
CA LEU A 12 -6.23 -26.50 -5.47
C LEU A 12 -7.28 -25.46 -5.91
N LEU A 13 -8.51 -25.53 -5.40
CA LEU A 13 -9.60 -24.62 -5.74
C LEU A 13 -9.76 -23.40 -4.82
N CYS A 14 -8.94 -23.24 -3.78
CA CYS A 14 -8.95 -22.01 -2.98
C CYS A 14 -8.13 -20.92 -3.70
N PRO A 15 -8.76 -19.89 -4.29
CA PRO A 15 -8.03 -18.78 -4.84
C PRO A 15 -7.55 -17.89 -3.67
N VAL A 16 -6.28 -17.54 -3.77
CA VAL A 16 -5.58 -16.36 -3.24
C VAL A 16 -6.50 -15.29 -2.62
N LEU A 17 -6.53 -15.22 -1.29
CA LEU A 17 -6.95 -14.04 -0.52
C LEU A 17 -6.06 -13.95 0.73
N SER A 18 -4.76 -13.74 0.53
CA SER A 18 -4.02 -12.99 1.54
C SER A 18 -4.20 -11.53 1.14
N PRO A 19 -4.89 -10.69 1.94
CA PRO A 19 -4.81 -9.26 1.70
C PRO A 19 -3.32 -8.91 1.61
N GLY A 20 -2.95 -8.18 0.56
CA GLY A 20 -1.68 -7.49 0.49
C GLY A 20 -1.59 -6.65 1.74
N TRP A 21 -0.60 -6.94 2.56
CA TRP A 21 -0.32 -6.16 3.75
C TRP A 21 0.03 -4.77 3.22
N GLY A 22 -0.82 -3.78 3.53
CA GLY A 22 -0.89 -2.43 2.93
C GLY A 22 -2.34 -2.02 2.64
N PHE A 23 -3.20 -3.00 2.32
CA PHE A 23 -4.62 -2.78 1.98
C PHE A 23 -5.47 -2.24 3.13
N PHE A 24 -5.09 -2.52 4.37
CA PHE A 24 -5.83 -2.06 5.55
C PHE A 24 -5.89 -0.54 5.63
N GLY A 25 -4.77 0.15 5.35
CA GLY A 25 -4.67 1.61 5.36
C GLY A 25 -5.61 2.25 4.34
N HIS A 26 -5.51 1.86 3.06
CA HIS A 26 -6.37 2.39 1.99
C HIS A 26 -7.86 2.20 2.26
N ARG A 27 -8.26 1.03 2.79
CA ARG A 27 -9.64 0.73 3.15
C ARG A 27 -10.16 1.64 4.25
N THR A 28 -9.38 1.81 5.32
CA THR A 28 -9.69 2.75 6.41
C THR A 28 -9.81 4.17 5.86
N ILE A 29 -8.81 4.65 5.12
CA ILE A 29 -8.78 6.02 4.58
C ILE A 29 -10.00 6.27 3.67
N THR A 30 -10.35 5.30 2.83
CA THR A 30 -11.51 5.39 1.93
C THR A 30 -12.82 5.54 2.71
N GLN A 31 -13.02 4.76 3.78
CA GLN A 31 -14.21 4.87 4.62
C GLN A 31 -14.32 6.27 5.27
N LEU A 32 -13.22 6.72 5.88
CA LEU A 32 -13.16 8.03 6.54
C LEU A 32 -13.38 9.18 5.55
N ALA A 33 -12.86 9.05 4.32
CA ALA A 33 -13.04 10.04 3.27
C ALA A 33 -14.52 10.16 2.86
N VAL A 34 -15.28 9.06 2.84
CA VAL A 34 -16.72 9.08 2.58
C VAL A 34 -17.45 9.90 3.65
N TYR A 35 -17.14 9.71 4.93
CA TYR A 35 -17.75 10.50 6.01
C TYR A 35 -17.44 11.99 5.92
N SER A 36 -16.25 12.31 5.41
CA SER A 36 -15.71 13.68 5.27
C SER A 36 -16.31 14.46 4.09
N LEU A 37 -17.05 13.81 3.20
CA LEU A 37 -17.71 14.48 2.08
C LEU A 37 -18.85 15.40 2.54
N PRO A 38 -19.17 16.47 1.78
CA PRO A 38 -20.36 17.27 2.02
C PRO A 38 -21.63 16.45 1.83
N SER A 39 -22.74 16.87 2.48
CA SER A 39 -24.03 16.17 2.44
C SER A 39 -24.56 15.92 1.03
N SER A 40 -24.30 16.83 0.09
CA SER A 40 -24.68 16.71 -1.32
C SER A 40 -23.99 15.57 -2.08
N MET A 41 -22.88 15.05 -1.55
CA MET A 41 -22.16 13.92 -2.15
C MET A 41 -22.24 12.66 -1.30
N ARG A 42 -22.30 12.82 0.03
CA ARG A 42 -22.14 11.74 0.99
C ARG A 42 -23.12 10.60 0.78
N GLY A 43 -24.38 10.88 0.45
CA GLY A 43 -25.40 9.84 0.22
C GLY A 43 -25.01 8.85 -0.88
N PHE A 44 -24.55 9.35 -2.04
CA PHE A 44 -24.10 8.52 -3.16
C PHE A 44 -22.88 7.67 -2.78
N TYR A 45 -21.88 8.28 -2.15
CA TYR A 45 -20.65 7.60 -1.76
C TYR A 45 -20.88 6.57 -0.66
N TYR A 46 -21.68 6.90 0.36
CA TYR A 46 -22.02 6.01 1.46
C TYR A 46 -22.73 4.75 0.98
N ARG A 47 -23.71 4.88 0.08
CA ARG A 47 -24.40 3.72 -0.50
C ARG A 47 -23.46 2.80 -1.29
N ASN A 48 -22.40 3.35 -1.87
CA ASN A 48 -21.40 2.59 -2.60
C ASN A 48 -20.14 2.28 -1.77
N MET A 49 -20.14 2.56 -0.47
CA MET A 49 -18.94 2.54 0.38
C MET A 49 -18.27 1.17 0.40
N ALA A 50 -19.05 0.08 0.51
CA ALA A 50 -18.50 -1.27 0.47
C ALA A 50 -17.75 -1.57 -0.84
N LYS A 51 -18.30 -1.10 -1.98
CA LYS A 51 -17.67 -1.26 -3.29
C LYS A 51 -16.42 -0.39 -3.41
N LEU A 52 -16.46 0.86 -2.96
CA LEU A 52 -15.31 1.76 -2.94
C LEU A 52 -14.17 1.21 -2.09
N ILE A 53 -14.46 0.72 -0.88
CA ILE A 53 -13.47 0.11 0.01
C ILE A 53 -12.84 -1.12 -0.64
N ARG A 54 -13.62 -1.99 -1.31
CA ARG A 54 -13.06 -3.11 -2.07
C ARG A 54 -12.14 -2.63 -3.19
N MET A 55 -12.56 -1.61 -3.93
CA MET A 55 -11.81 -1.09 -5.08
C MET A 55 -10.60 -0.24 -4.67
N SER A 56 -10.52 0.22 -3.42
CA SER A 56 -9.41 1.04 -2.92
C SER A 56 -8.04 0.36 -2.96
N THR A 57 -7.98 -0.94 -3.26
CA THR A 57 -6.75 -1.74 -3.42
C THR A 57 -6.54 -2.23 -4.85
N ALA A 58 -7.44 -1.88 -5.77
CA ALA A 58 -7.41 -2.38 -7.14
C ALA A 58 -6.19 -1.88 -7.94
N ALA A 59 -5.62 -0.74 -7.56
CA ALA A 59 -4.39 -0.18 -8.13
C ALA A 59 -3.19 -1.09 -7.88
N ASP A 60 -2.95 -1.44 -6.62
CA ASP A 60 -1.95 -2.43 -6.26
C ASP A 60 -2.18 -3.79 -6.94
N GLU A 61 -3.43 -4.24 -7.01
CA GLU A 61 -3.79 -5.55 -7.56
C GLU A 61 -3.52 -5.65 -9.08
N ARG A 62 -3.58 -4.54 -9.81
CA ARG A 62 -3.33 -4.52 -11.27
C ARG A 62 -1.88 -4.22 -11.64
N ARG A 63 -1.00 -3.90 -10.67
CA ARG A 63 0.42 -3.61 -10.92
C ARG A 63 1.15 -4.69 -11.71
N ASP A 64 0.86 -5.96 -11.45
CA ASP A 64 1.50 -7.09 -12.14
C ASP A 64 0.95 -7.32 -13.56
N GLN A 65 -0.19 -6.68 -13.91
CA GLN A 65 -0.89 -6.83 -15.19
C GLN A 65 -0.70 -5.61 -16.10
N ASP A 66 -0.54 -4.42 -15.51
CA ASP A 66 -0.26 -3.17 -16.23
C ASP A 66 1.15 -2.67 -15.88
N PRO A 67 2.12 -2.79 -16.82
CA PRO A 67 3.49 -2.32 -16.61
C PRO A 67 3.60 -0.81 -16.31
N LEU A 68 2.57 -0.02 -16.67
CA LEU A 68 2.55 1.42 -16.41
C LEU A 68 1.96 1.77 -15.04
N GLU A 69 1.35 0.82 -14.34
CA GLU A 69 0.73 1.08 -13.04
C GLU A 69 1.76 1.25 -11.93
N ALA A 70 2.85 0.46 -11.93
CA ALA A 70 3.81 0.43 -10.82
C ALA A 70 4.34 1.81 -10.45
N GLY A 71 4.76 2.59 -11.45
CA GLY A 71 5.27 3.94 -11.26
C GLY A 71 4.22 4.97 -10.83
N ARG A 72 2.93 4.63 -10.75
CA ARG A 72 1.86 5.56 -10.32
C ARG A 72 1.71 5.64 -8.80
N HIS A 73 2.33 4.73 -8.05
CA HIS A 73 2.19 4.61 -6.59
C HIS A 73 3.25 5.37 -5.79
N PHE A 74 4.32 5.85 -6.43
CA PHE A 74 5.43 6.48 -5.73
C PHE A 74 6.05 7.59 -6.57
N ILE A 75 6.95 8.34 -5.93
CA ILE A 75 7.94 9.19 -6.59
C ILE A 75 9.22 9.16 -5.78
N ASP A 76 10.26 8.51 -6.27
CA ASP A 76 11.57 8.43 -5.63
C ASP A 76 12.25 9.80 -5.76
N ILE A 77 11.80 10.77 -4.96
CA ILE A 77 12.11 12.18 -5.16
C ILE A 77 13.59 12.44 -4.84
N ASP A 78 14.18 11.67 -3.93
CA ASP A 78 15.61 11.65 -3.62
C ASP A 78 16.51 11.28 -4.82
N HIS A 79 15.97 10.61 -5.83
CA HIS A 79 16.70 10.34 -7.07
C HIS A 79 17.14 11.62 -7.79
N TYR A 80 16.40 12.73 -7.62
CA TYR A 80 16.55 13.93 -8.44
C TYR A 80 17.51 14.98 -7.87
N GLY A 81 18.31 14.61 -6.86
CA GLY A 81 19.40 15.40 -6.28
C GLY A 81 19.18 15.80 -4.83
N ASP A 82 20.12 16.57 -4.27
CA ASP A 82 20.15 16.91 -2.83
C ASP A 82 19.04 17.87 -2.39
N ASP A 83 18.54 18.73 -3.31
CA ASP A 83 17.34 19.55 -3.11
C ASP A 83 16.28 19.17 -4.15
N PRO A 84 15.62 18.02 -3.98
CA PRO A 84 14.79 17.48 -5.05
C PRO A 84 13.50 18.30 -5.23
N PHE A 85 13.00 18.97 -4.19
CA PHE A 85 11.81 19.82 -4.28
C PHE A 85 12.08 21.19 -4.91
N GLY A 86 13.30 21.73 -4.78
CA GLY A 86 13.74 22.90 -5.54
C GLY A 86 14.07 22.58 -7.00
N LEU A 87 14.54 21.36 -7.28
CA LEU A 87 14.97 20.94 -8.61
C LEU A 87 13.87 20.35 -9.49
N MET A 88 12.90 19.63 -8.92
CA MET A 88 11.86 18.93 -9.67
C MET A 88 10.79 19.89 -10.20
N PRO A 89 10.61 20.01 -11.53
CA PRO A 89 9.48 20.76 -12.06
C PRO A 89 8.17 20.07 -11.71
N LYS A 90 7.26 20.78 -11.05
CA LYS A 90 5.96 20.22 -10.62
C LYS A 90 5.00 19.93 -11.77
N VAL A 91 5.13 20.66 -12.88
CA VAL A 91 4.34 20.50 -14.10
C VAL A 91 4.94 19.40 -14.98
N TRP A 92 4.13 18.43 -15.41
CA TRP A 92 4.57 17.24 -16.14
C TRP A 92 5.42 17.55 -17.37
N GLU A 93 4.98 18.47 -18.22
CA GLU A 93 5.69 18.80 -19.46
C GLU A 93 7.09 19.36 -19.18
N LYS A 94 7.24 20.15 -18.11
CA LYS A 94 8.53 20.68 -17.66
C LYS A 94 9.41 19.58 -17.05
N ALA A 95 8.81 18.65 -16.30
CA ALA A 95 9.52 17.51 -15.74
C ALA A 95 10.05 16.60 -16.86
N VAL A 96 9.21 16.31 -17.87
CA VAL A 96 9.59 15.51 -19.04
C VAL A 96 10.68 16.20 -19.84
N ALA A 97 10.60 17.52 -20.05
CA ALA A 97 11.65 18.26 -20.73
C ALA A 97 13.01 18.20 -20.01
N LYS A 98 13.00 18.09 -18.68
CA LYS A 98 14.21 18.04 -17.85
C LYS A 98 14.77 16.63 -17.68
N TYR A 99 13.91 15.63 -17.45
CA TYR A 99 14.31 14.28 -17.03
C TYR A 99 13.92 13.16 -18.01
N THR A 100 13.14 13.46 -19.06
CA THR A 100 12.47 12.50 -19.96
C THR A 100 11.35 11.70 -19.30
N ALA A 101 10.37 11.27 -20.11
CA ALA A 101 9.23 10.52 -19.60
C ALA A 101 9.61 9.13 -19.06
N ASP A 102 10.62 8.48 -19.64
CA ASP A 102 11.02 7.13 -19.25
C ASP A 102 11.70 7.12 -17.88
N THR A 103 12.55 8.11 -17.59
CA THR A 103 13.12 8.32 -16.25
C THR A 103 12.02 8.56 -15.22
N LEU A 104 11.07 9.46 -15.51
CA LEU A 104 9.97 9.77 -14.59
C LEU A 104 9.12 8.52 -14.31
N ARG A 105 8.80 7.72 -15.34
CA ARG A 105 8.06 6.46 -15.15
C ARG A 105 8.84 5.44 -14.31
N LYS A 106 10.16 5.38 -14.47
CA LYS A 106 11.02 4.48 -13.71
C LYS A 106 11.11 4.86 -12.23
N TYR A 107 11.24 6.15 -11.94
CA TYR A 107 11.41 6.69 -10.58
C TYR A 107 10.13 7.31 -10.01
N GLY A 108 9.00 6.93 -10.57
CA GLY A 108 7.68 7.26 -10.03
C GLY A 108 7.07 8.58 -10.53
N THR A 109 5.75 8.54 -10.67
CA THR A 109 4.89 9.53 -11.31
C THR A 109 3.66 9.90 -10.48
N LEU A 110 3.62 9.47 -9.22
CA LEU A 110 2.51 9.63 -8.29
C LEU A 110 1.79 11.00 -8.35
N PRO A 111 2.46 12.16 -8.22
CA PRO A 111 1.76 13.45 -8.23
C PRO A 111 0.99 13.70 -9.54
N TRP A 112 1.52 13.24 -10.67
CA TRP A 112 0.87 13.40 -11.97
C TRP A 112 -0.21 12.35 -12.19
N ALA A 113 -0.04 11.13 -11.67
CA ALA A 113 -1.09 10.10 -11.69
C ALA A 113 -2.33 10.54 -10.89
N VAL A 114 -2.14 11.22 -9.75
CA VAL A 114 -3.23 11.86 -8.99
C VAL A 114 -3.98 12.86 -9.86
N MET A 115 -3.26 13.81 -10.49
CA MET A 115 -3.91 14.82 -11.33
C MET A 115 -4.62 14.24 -12.54
N GLU A 116 -3.99 13.30 -13.26
CA GLU A 116 -4.60 12.62 -14.40
C GLU A 116 -5.90 11.88 -13.99
N THR A 117 -5.87 11.20 -12.85
CA THR A 117 -7.04 10.44 -12.35
C THR A 117 -8.15 11.39 -11.87
N LYS A 118 -7.80 12.52 -11.26
CA LYS A 118 -8.75 13.59 -10.90
C LYS A 118 -9.44 14.16 -12.14
N GLU A 119 -8.72 14.41 -13.22
CA GLU A 119 -9.33 14.92 -14.46
C GLU A 119 -10.23 13.87 -15.12
N LYS A 120 -9.82 12.60 -15.13
CA LYS A 120 -10.68 11.48 -15.57
C LYS A 120 -11.95 11.39 -14.73
N LEU A 121 -11.85 11.53 -13.41
CA LEU A 121 -13.00 11.53 -12.50
C LEU A 121 -13.93 12.72 -12.77
N THR A 122 -13.36 13.89 -13.06
CA THR A 122 -14.12 15.09 -13.45
C THR A 122 -14.95 14.81 -14.70
N GLU A 123 -14.36 14.17 -15.70
CA GLU A 123 -15.08 13.80 -16.93
C GLU A 123 -16.16 12.74 -16.67
N ALA A 124 -15.88 11.73 -15.84
CA ALA A 124 -16.88 10.73 -15.44
C ALA A 124 -18.10 11.37 -14.75
N PHE A 125 -17.88 12.40 -13.92
CA PHE A 125 -18.96 13.18 -13.33
C PHE A 125 -19.79 13.94 -14.37
N LYS A 126 -19.14 14.61 -15.34
CA LYS A 126 -19.85 15.30 -16.43
C LYS A 126 -20.72 14.35 -17.24
N GLN A 127 -20.20 13.15 -17.51
CA GLN A 127 -20.89 12.09 -18.25
C GLN A 127 -21.91 11.33 -17.40
N ARG A 128 -21.93 11.56 -16.08
CA ARG A 128 -22.79 10.84 -15.12
C ARG A 128 -22.58 9.32 -15.14
N ASP A 129 -21.37 8.88 -15.50
CA ASP A 129 -21.02 7.46 -15.53
C ASP A 129 -20.71 6.97 -14.12
N THR A 130 -21.73 6.40 -13.46
CA THR A 130 -21.60 5.87 -12.09
C THR A 130 -20.56 4.77 -11.95
N VAL A 131 -20.29 3.98 -13.00
CA VAL A 131 -19.28 2.92 -12.92
C VAL A 131 -17.89 3.53 -12.93
N ALA A 132 -17.64 4.47 -13.85
CA ALA A 132 -16.38 5.20 -13.92
C ALA A 132 -16.14 6.08 -12.69
N ILE A 133 -17.17 6.78 -12.18
CA ILE A 133 -17.06 7.59 -10.95
C ILE A 133 -16.54 6.74 -9.79
N LEU A 134 -17.09 5.54 -9.58
CA LEU A 134 -16.67 4.68 -8.47
C LEU A 134 -15.27 4.12 -8.67
N ALA A 135 -14.92 3.70 -9.90
CA ALA A 135 -13.58 3.18 -10.20
C ALA A 135 -12.50 4.26 -10.02
N LEU A 136 -12.71 5.42 -10.64
CA LEU A 136 -11.77 6.53 -10.59
C LEU A 136 -11.71 7.18 -9.21
N SER A 137 -12.81 7.18 -8.44
CA SER A 137 -12.76 7.62 -7.04
C SER A 137 -11.88 6.69 -6.19
N ALA A 138 -12.00 5.37 -6.39
CA ALA A 138 -11.17 4.42 -5.67
C ALA A 138 -9.69 4.55 -6.04
N ASP A 139 -9.37 4.66 -7.33
CA ASP A 139 -7.99 4.87 -7.80
C ASP A 139 -7.41 6.20 -7.32
N LEU A 140 -8.17 7.29 -7.44
CA LEU A 140 -7.73 8.60 -6.96
C LEU A 140 -7.50 8.59 -5.44
N GLY A 141 -8.39 7.94 -4.69
CA GLY A 141 -8.24 7.78 -3.24
C GLY A 141 -7.01 6.95 -2.87
N HIS A 142 -6.70 5.91 -3.67
CA HIS A 142 -5.50 5.10 -3.49
C HIS A 142 -4.23 5.94 -3.68
N TYR A 143 -4.06 6.59 -4.83
CA TYR A 143 -2.87 7.40 -5.12
C TYR A 143 -2.71 8.58 -4.15
N VAL A 144 -3.80 9.24 -3.75
CA VAL A 144 -3.70 10.30 -2.74
C VAL A 144 -3.25 9.73 -1.41
N ALA A 145 -3.70 8.54 -1.01
CA ALA A 145 -3.25 7.89 0.22
C ALA A 145 -1.77 7.45 0.17
N ASP A 146 -1.29 6.96 -0.98
CA ASP A 146 0.13 6.64 -1.22
C ASP A 146 1.04 7.84 -0.96
N ALA A 147 0.61 9.04 -1.35
CA ALA A 147 1.37 10.26 -1.10
C ALA A 147 1.58 10.55 0.40
N TYR A 148 0.75 9.97 1.29
CA TYR A 148 0.91 10.07 2.74
C TYR A 148 1.92 9.07 3.34
N VAL A 149 2.45 8.15 2.54
CA VAL A 149 3.45 7.17 2.96
C VAL A 149 4.86 7.74 2.71
N PRO A 150 5.67 7.99 3.75
CA PRO A 150 7.03 8.50 3.58
C PRO A 150 7.87 7.62 2.65
N LEU A 151 7.74 6.30 2.81
CA LEU A 151 8.53 5.32 2.05
C LEU A 151 8.16 5.27 0.55
N HIS A 152 7.07 5.90 0.11
CA HIS A 152 6.76 6.07 -1.32
C HIS A 152 7.47 7.30 -1.94
N THR A 153 8.41 7.90 -1.20
CA THR A 153 9.15 9.08 -1.64
C THR A 153 10.65 8.86 -1.82
N THR A 154 11.13 7.61 -1.79
CA THR A 154 12.58 7.31 -1.75
C THR A 154 12.96 6.04 -2.48
N GLU A 155 14.11 6.06 -3.17
CA GLU A 155 14.73 4.84 -3.72
C GLU A 155 14.98 3.78 -2.63
N ASN A 156 15.14 4.18 -1.36
CA ASN A 156 15.30 3.27 -0.21
C ASN A 156 13.96 2.79 0.39
N TYR A 157 12.90 2.70 -0.40
CA TYR A 157 11.52 2.47 0.05
C TYR A 157 11.36 1.28 1.03
N ASP A 158 12.09 0.18 0.85
CA ASP A 158 12.02 -0.98 1.74
C ASP A 158 13.22 -1.07 2.69
N GLY A 159 14.08 -0.05 2.76
CA GLY A 159 15.28 -0.07 3.58
C GLY A 159 16.41 -0.91 3.00
N GLN A 160 16.35 -1.25 1.72
CA GLN A 160 17.31 -2.11 1.03
C GLN A 160 18.71 -1.50 0.90
N LEU A 161 18.83 -0.17 0.96
CA LEU A 161 20.10 0.55 0.93
C LEU A 161 20.69 0.74 2.34
N THR A 162 19.87 0.62 3.39
CA THR A 162 20.26 0.85 4.79
C THR A 162 20.20 -0.41 5.67
N LYS A 163 19.94 -1.59 5.07
CA LYS A 163 19.80 -2.89 5.76
C LYS A 163 18.59 -2.97 6.72
N GLN A 164 17.52 -2.29 6.34
CA GLN A 164 16.24 -2.22 7.06
C GLN A 164 15.10 -2.88 6.25
N GLU A 165 15.46 -3.79 5.34
CA GLU A 165 14.57 -4.58 4.48
C GLU A 165 13.30 -5.09 5.21
N GLY A 166 12.14 -4.68 4.70
CA GLY A 166 10.81 -4.95 5.22
C GLY A 166 10.17 -3.77 5.96
N ILE A 167 10.85 -2.63 6.07
CA ILE A 167 10.34 -1.46 6.81
C ILE A 167 9.11 -0.87 6.12
N HIS A 168 8.97 -1.02 4.80
CA HIS A 168 7.77 -0.62 4.06
C HIS A 168 6.54 -1.33 4.61
N SER A 169 6.56 -2.67 4.61
CA SER A 169 5.42 -3.45 5.12
C SER A 169 5.22 -3.29 6.63
N LEU A 170 6.29 -3.01 7.39
CA LEU A 170 6.16 -2.64 8.79
C LEU A 170 5.32 -1.36 8.94
N TRP A 171 5.68 -0.29 8.24
CA TRP A 171 5.07 1.03 8.37
C TRP A 171 3.63 1.05 7.84
N GLU A 172 3.41 0.54 6.63
CA GLU A 172 2.14 0.68 5.89
C GLU A 172 1.09 -0.35 6.32
N SER A 173 1.52 -1.52 6.77
CA SER A 173 0.60 -2.62 7.08
C SER A 173 0.59 -2.95 8.55
N LYS A 174 1.75 -3.37 9.09
CA LYS A 174 1.80 -3.97 10.42
C LYS A 174 1.48 -2.95 11.51
N LEU A 175 1.97 -1.72 11.40
CA LEU A 175 1.70 -0.69 12.40
C LEU A 175 0.21 -0.30 12.46
N PRO A 176 -0.46 0.07 11.35
CA PRO A 176 -1.89 0.35 11.36
C PRO A 176 -2.73 -0.81 11.87
N GLU A 177 -2.53 -2.02 11.35
CA GLU A 177 -3.36 -3.18 11.71
C GLU A 177 -3.28 -3.52 13.21
N ARG A 178 -2.12 -3.32 13.83
CA ARG A 178 -1.92 -3.58 15.26
C ARG A 178 -2.46 -2.48 16.16
N ASN A 179 -2.46 -1.23 15.70
CA ASN A 179 -2.65 -0.07 16.58
C ASN A 179 -3.86 0.80 16.23
N ILE A 180 -4.63 0.47 15.19
CA ILE A 180 -5.78 1.27 14.73
C ILE A 180 -6.78 1.60 15.85
N ALA A 181 -6.99 0.66 16.79
CA ALA A 181 -7.88 0.84 17.93
C ALA A 181 -7.44 1.95 18.90
N LYS A 182 -6.17 2.35 18.84
CA LYS A 182 -5.59 3.44 19.64
C LYS A 182 -5.57 4.77 18.88
N TYR A 183 -5.84 4.76 17.58
CA TYR A 183 -5.71 5.95 16.73
C TYR A 183 -6.96 6.82 16.82
N LYS A 184 -6.76 8.12 16.59
CA LYS A 184 -7.84 9.07 16.37
C LYS A 184 -8.15 9.09 14.87
N LEU A 185 -9.34 8.61 14.51
CA LEU A 185 -9.82 8.44 13.13
C LEU A 185 -10.79 9.54 12.69
N ASP A 186 -11.03 10.54 13.55
CA ASP A 186 -11.70 11.77 13.16
C ASP A 186 -10.79 12.59 12.22
N ASN A 187 -11.37 13.29 11.25
CA ASN A 187 -10.62 14.14 10.34
C ASN A 187 -11.48 15.31 9.83
N GLU A 188 -10.83 16.29 9.21
CA GLU A 188 -11.51 17.49 8.73
C GLU A 188 -12.37 17.21 7.50
N PRO A 189 -13.49 17.93 7.32
CA PRO A 189 -14.31 17.84 6.11
C PRO A 189 -13.50 18.12 4.84
N GLY A 190 -13.86 17.45 3.74
CA GLY A 190 -13.31 17.74 2.43
C GLY A 190 -13.62 19.17 1.99
N ARG A 191 -12.70 19.78 1.26
CA ARG A 191 -12.82 21.14 0.72
C ARG A 191 -12.52 21.17 -0.78
N TYR A 192 -12.89 22.27 -1.42
CA TYR A 192 -12.48 22.51 -2.81
C TYR A 192 -11.02 22.94 -2.84
N GLU A 193 -10.17 22.20 -3.57
CA GLU A 193 -8.76 22.51 -3.72
C GLU A 193 -8.56 23.45 -4.92
N LYS A 194 -8.03 24.65 -4.64
CA LYS A 194 -7.78 25.67 -5.67
C LYS A 194 -6.60 25.34 -6.57
N ASP A 195 -5.62 24.62 -6.02
CA ASP A 195 -4.43 24.17 -6.74
C ASP A 195 -4.09 22.74 -6.29
N PRO A 196 -4.84 21.74 -6.79
CA PRO A 196 -4.69 20.36 -6.34
C PRO A 196 -3.28 19.80 -6.62
N LEU A 197 -2.62 20.30 -7.68
CA LEU A 197 -1.24 19.92 -7.99
C LEU A 197 -0.29 20.43 -6.90
N LYS A 198 -0.41 21.69 -6.48
CA LYS A 198 0.39 22.20 -5.37
C LYS A 198 0.12 21.42 -4.07
N ASP A 199 -1.14 21.10 -3.79
CA ASP A 199 -1.53 20.42 -2.56
C ASP A 199 -0.96 18.99 -2.49
N ILE A 200 -0.98 18.24 -3.59
CA ILE A 200 -0.36 16.90 -3.62
C ILE A 200 1.17 16.97 -3.48
N TRP A 201 1.82 17.95 -4.11
CA TRP A 201 3.27 18.16 -3.94
C TRP A 201 3.65 18.53 -2.50
N GLN A 202 2.81 19.33 -1.83
CA GLN A 202 2.99 19.67 -0.43
C GLN A 202 2.95 18.42 0.46
N VAL A 203 1.97 17.53 0.25
CA VAL A 203 1.85 16.27 0.99
C VAL A 203 3.05 15.34 0.75
N ILE A 204 3.54 15.25 -0.49
CA ILE A 204 4.74 14.47 -0.83
C ILE A 204 5.97 15.04 -0.12
N GLN A 205 6.13 16.37 -0.10
CA GLN A 205 7.23 17.03 0.62
C GLN A 205 7.18 16.79 2.13
N GLU A 206 5.99 16.83 2.72
CA GLU A 206 5.79 16.48 4.12
C GLU A 206 6.11 15.00 4.38
N SER A 207 5.65 14.08 3.52
CA SER A 207 5.98 12.66 3.58
C SER A 207 7.49 12.45 3.57
N TYR A 208 8.18 13.07 2.62
CA TYR A 208 9.63 12.98 2.50
C TYR A 208 10.34 13.48 3.77
N GLY A 209 9.83 14.55 4.39
CA GLY A 209 10.34 15.07 5.66
C GLY A 209 10.30 14.07 6.82
N PHE A 210 9.43 13.06 6.78
CA PHE A 210 9.39 12.00 7.79
C PHE A 210 10.41 10.86 7.57
N LEU A 211 11.11 10.82 6.43
CA LEU A 211 11.99 9.69 6.08
C LEU A 211 13.14 9.48 7.05
N GLY A 212 13.85 10.56 7.43
CA GLY A 212 14.96 10.47 8.39
C GLY A 212 14.51 9.84 9.70
N ASP A 213 13.44 10.39 10.29
CA ASP A 213 12.85 9.90 11.53
C ASP A 213 12.32 8.46 11.41
N THR A 214 11.85 8.06 10.22
CA THR A 214 11.40 6.67 9.94
C THR A 214 12.57 5.70 10.02
N PHE A 215 13.69 5.98 9.34
CA PHE A 215 14.84 5.09 9.32
C PHE A 215 15.64 5.12 10.62
N ASP A 216 15.90 6.31 11.18
CA ASP A 216 16.73 6.48 12.38
C ASP A 216 16.13 5.75 13.59
N LYS A 217 14.81 5.81 13.74
CA LYS A 217 14.10 5.16 14.85
C LYS A 217 14.04 3.65 14.69
N GLU A 218 13.94 3.13 13.47
CA GLU A 218 14.02 1.68 13.24
C GLU A 218 15.42 1.18 13.60
N GLU A 219 16.47 1.93 13.24
CA GLU A 219 17.86 1.59 13.56
C GLU A 219 18.07 1.60 15.09
N GLU A 220 17.54 2.61 15.79
CA GLU A 220 17.63 2.69 17.25
C GLU A 220 16.96 1.49 17.92
N VAL A 221 15.76 1.09 17.46
CA VAL A 221 15.05 -0.07 18.00
C VAL A 221 15.80 -1.36 17.68
N THR A 222 16.37 -1.48 16.47
CA THR A 222 17.19 -2.63 16.05
C THR A 222 18.30 -2.97 17.03
N ARG A 223 18.94 -1.98 17.67
CA ARG A 223 20.01 -2.19 18.66
C ARG A 223 19.56 -2.98 19.90
N LYS A 224 18.24 -3.13 20.12
CA LYS A 224 17.66 -3.88 21.25
C LYS A 224 17.27 -5.31 20.89
N TYR A 225 17.40 -5.72 19.62
CA TYR A 225 16.94 -7.02 19.11
C TYR A 225 18.09 -7.80 18.47
N THR A 226 18.01 -9.13 18.53
CA THR A 226 18.84 -10.01 17.71
C THR A 226 18.06 -10.35 16.43
N PRO A 227 18.71 -10.84 15.35
CA PRO A 227 17.99 -11.24 14.14
C PRO A 227 16.83 -12.21 14.39
N GLU A 228 16.98 -13.12 15.36
CA GLU A 228 15.99 -14.14 15.73
C GLU A 228 14.76 -13.55 16.45
N THR A 229 14.91 -12.43 17.14
CA THR A 229 13.80 -11.76 17.83
C THR A 229 13.24 -10.58 17.03
N LYS A 230 14.03 -10.01 16.12
CA LYS A 230 13.64 -8.92 15.22
C LYS A 230 12.67 -9.40 14.15
N TYR A 231 12.87 -10.60 13.61
CA TYR A 231 12.11 -11.09 12.47
C TYR A 231 11.32 -12.36 12.77
N VAL A 232 10.22 -12.52 12.04
CA VAL A 232 9.47 -13.77 11.92
C VAL A 232 9.47 -14.22 10.47
N PHE A 233 9.38 -15.53 10.26
CA PHE A 233 9.35 -16.13 8.94
C PHE A 233 8.03 -16.85 8.73
N SER A 234 7.37 -16.57 7.61
CA SER A 234 6.17 -17.27 7.19
C SER A 234 6.44 -18.00 5.88
N HIS A 235 5.95 -19.23 5.76
CA HIS A 235 6.02 -20.00 4.54
C HIS A 235 4.63 -20.14 3.95
N LYS A 236 4.39 -19.51 2.80
CA LYS A 236 3.12 -19.59 2.07
C LYS A 236 3.40 -19.75 0.57
N TYR A 237 2.65 -20.64 -0.08
CA TYR A 237 2.74 -20.88 -1.53
C TYR A 237 4.18 -21.19 -2.01
N GLY A 238 4.93 -21.97 -1.25
CA GLY A 238 6.32 -22.31 -1.56
C GLY A 238 7.32 -21.16 -1.42
N LYS A 239 6.88 -19.98 -0.97
CA LYS A 239 7.73 -18.81 -0.72
C LYS A 239 7.88 -18.58 0.78
N THR A 240 9.13 -18.45 1.24
CA THR A 240 9.42 -17.98 2.59
C THR A 240 9.51 -16.45 2.56
N ARG A 241 8.70 -15.79 3.37
CA ARG A 241 8.74 -14.33 3.57
C ARG A 241 9.20 -14.03 4.98
N ARG A 242 10.20 -13.14 5.10
CA ARG A 242 10.62 -12.52 6.35
C ARG A 242 9.75 -11.28 6.60
N SER A 243 9.34 -11.06 7.83
CA SER A 243 8.72 -9.80 8.25
C SER A 243 9.17 -9.45 9.67
N TYR A 244 9.03 -8.19 10.05
CA TYR A 244 9.30 -7.76 11.43
C TYR A 244 8.41 -8.50 12.42
N SER A 245 8.93 -8.84 13.59
CA SER A 245 8.16 -9.49 14.66
C SER A 245 7.15 -8.53 15.29
N ASP A 246 6.16 -9.07 15.98
CA ASP A 246 5.17 -8.27 16.71
C ASP A 246 5.82 -7.41 17.80
N ALA A 247 6.74 -8.00 18.56
CA ALA A 247 7.48 -7.30 19.60
C ALA A 247 8.32 -6.15 19.04
N PHE A 248 8.96 -6.33 17.88
CA PHE A 248 9.68 -5.25 17.22
C PHE A 248 8.72 -4.16 16.76
N ALA A 249 7.61 -4.52 16.11
CA ALA A 249 6.63 -3.57 15.63
C ALA A 249 6.05 -2.70 16.76
N ASP A 250 5.80 -3.28 17.93
CA ASP A 250 5.32 -2.52 19.09
C ASP A 250 6.39 -1.54 19.60
N SER A 251 7.65 -1.95 19.72
CA SER A 251 8.74 -1.05 20.13
C SER A 251 9.01 0.05 19.11
N TYR A 252 8.91 -0.27 17.82
CA TYR A 252 9.03 0.72 16.75
C TYR A 252 7.85 1.68 16.74
N HIS A 253 6.63 1.20 16.97
CA HIS A 253 5.45 2.05 17.09
C HIS A 253 5.58 3.06 18.24
N GLU A 254 6.03 2.60 19.41
CA GLU A 254 6.27 3.48 20.56
C GLU A 254 7.35 4.52 20.25
N LYS A 255 8.39 4.13 19.50
CA LYS A 255 9.50 5.03 19.17
C LYS A 255 9.14 6.06 18.10
N VAL A 256 8.53 5.64 16.98
CA VAL A 256 8.05 6.51 15.90
C VAL A 256 6.89 7.37 16.33
N GLY A 257 6.20 6.97 17.39
CA GLY A 257 5.11 7.72 18.01
C GLY A 257 3.91 7.86 17.08
N GLY A 258 3.29 9.04 17.12
CA GLY A 258 2.04 9.32 16.41
C GLY A 258 2.16 9.44 14.89
N GLN A 259 3.32 9.22 14.27
CA GLN A 259 3.54 9.46 12.83
C GLN A 259 2.52 8.75 11.94
N VAL A 260 2.38 7.42 12.08
CA VAL A 260 1.43 6.64 11.27
C VAL A 260 -0.01 7.08 11.51
N ALA A 261 -0.39 7.28 12.78
CA ALA A 261 -1.73 7.75 13.15
C ALA A 261 -2.03 9.13 12.56
N PHE A 262 -1.04 10.02 12.56
CA PHE A 262 -1.13 11.36 12.00
C PHE A 262 -1.34 11.33 10.48
N ARG A 263 -0.59 10.50 9.74
CA ARG A 263 -0.78 10.35 8.29
C ARG A 263 -2.15 9.73 7.94
N ILE A 264 -2.59 8.69 8.66
CA ILE A 264 -3.92 8.09 8.50
C ILE A 264 -5.04 9.09 8.81
N LYS A 265 -4.83 10.00 9.78
CA LYS A 265 -5.80 11.05 10.12
C LYS A 265 -5.92 12.12 9.04
N LEU A 266 -4.82 12.50 8.39
CA LEU A 266 -4.83 13.57 7.39
C LEU A 266 -5.28 13.13 6.00
N ALA A 267 -4.91 11.92 5.57
CA ALA A 267 -5.18 11.43 4.21
C ALA A 267 -6.67 11.48 3.80
N PRO A 268 -7.64 11.10 4.65
CA PRO A 268 -9.05 11.10 4.27
C PRO A 268 -9.58 12.48 3.87
N THR A 269 -9.09 13.54 4.51
CA THR A 269 -9.47 14.92 4.18
C THR A 269 -9.05 15.27 2.76
N LEU A 270 -7.81 14.98 2.35
CA LEU A 270 -7.36 15.29 0.99
C LEU A 270 -8.02 14.39 -0.05
N VAL A 271 -8.25 13.11 0.26
CA VAL A 271 -9.02 12.21 -0.62
C VAL A 271 -10.43 12.76 -0.88
N ALA A 272 -11.15 13.13 0.19
CA ALA A 272 -12.47 13.74 0.07
C ALA A 272 -12.43 15.07 -0.69
N SER A 273 -11.39 15.87 -0.48
CA SER A 273 -11.18 17.15 -1.17
C SER A 273 -10.93 16.97 -2.66
N MET A 274 -10.16 15.95 -3.06
CA MET A 274 -9.89 15.62 -4.47
C MET A 274 -11.16 15.11 -5.18
N TRP A 275 -11.94 14.24 -4.53
CA TRP A 275 -13.27 13.82 -5.04
C TRP A 275 -14.22 15.00 -5.19
N MET A 276 -14.30 15.87 -4.16
CA MET A 276 -15.13 17.06 -4.17
C MET A 276 -14.70 18.05 -5.26
N THR A 277 -13.40 18.22 -5.47
CA THR A 277 -12.85 19.09 -6.51
C THR A 277 -13.21 18.58 -7.89
N ALA A 278 -13.03 17.28 -8.17
CA ALA A 278 -13.47 16.68 -9.43
C ALA A 278 -14.98 16.85 -9.69
N TRP A 279 -15.80 16.65 -8.65
CA TRP A 279 -17.25 16.85 -8.74
C TRP A 279 -17.65 18.31 -8.97
N LYS A 280 -16.98 19.26 -8.28
CA LYS A 280 -17.18 20.71 -8.45
C LYS A 280 -16.80 21.16 -9.85
N ASP A 281 -15.65 20.74 -10.35
CA ASP A 281 -15.15 21.08 -11.69
C ASP A 281 -16.02 20.47 -12.80
N ALA A 282 -16.76 19.40 -12.50
CA ALA A 282 -17.77 18.82 -13.38
C ALA A 282 -19.11 19.59 -13.40
N GLY A 283 -19.22 20.70 -12.67
CA GLY A 283 -20.46 21.48 -12.56
C GLY A 283 -21.41 20.98 -11.47
N SER A 284 -20.91 20.20 -10.51
CA SER A 284 -21.69 19.66 -9.38
C SER A 284 -22.97 18.92 -9.80
N PRO A 285 -22.89 17.88 -10.66
CA PRO A 285 -24.06 17.11 -11.04
C PRO A 285 -24.77 16.52 -9.82
N ASP A 286 -26.10 16.47 -9.87
CA ASP A 286 -26.92 15.89 -8.81
C ASP A 286 -26.65 14.39 -8.67
N LEU A 287 -25.98 13.99 -7.59
CA LEU A 287 -25.63 12.60 -7.34
C LEU A 287 -26.82 11.78 -6.83
N ASP A 288 -27.87 12.43 -6.30
CA ASP A 288 -29.10 11.73 -5.91
C ASP A 288 -29.84 11.19 -7.15
N ALA A 289 -29.80 11.94 -8.24
CA ALA A 289 -30.32 11.51 -9.54
C ALA A 289 -29.56 10.31 -10.16
N LEU A 290 -28.34 10.03 -9.68
CA LEU A 290 -27.54 8.88 -10.12
C LEU A 290 -27.85 7.61 -9.32
N MET A 291 -28.61 7.72 -8.24
CA MET A 291 -29.02 6.59 -7.42
C MET A 291 -30.36 6.01 -7.90
N LYS A 292 -30.45 4.68 -8.00
CA LYS A 292 -31.69 4.00 -8.43
C LYS A 292 -32.90 4.28 -7.54
N LYS A 293 -32.67 4.59 -6.26
CA LYS A 293 -33.70 4.89 -5.25
C LYS A 293 -33.18 5.98 -4.33
N VAL A 294 -34.04 6.88 -3.87
CA VAL A 294 -33.67 7.85 -2.83
C VAL A 294 -33.38 7.10 -1.51
N PRO A 295 -32.39 7.52 -0.69
CA PRO A 295 -32.16 6.95 0.65
C PRO A 295 -33.42 6.93 1.50
N ASN A 296 -33.78 5.73 2.00
CA ASN A 296 -34.89 5.57 2.93
C ASN A 296 -34.50 6.06 4.34
N LYS A 297 -35.46 6.09 5.27
CA LYS A 297 -35.22 6.57 6.64
C LYS A 297 -34.16 5.72 7.37
N GLU A 298 -34.23 4.40 7.22
CA GLU A 298 -33.30 3.47 7.87
C GLU A 298 -31.84 3.67 7.41
N GLU A 299 -31.62 3.87 6.10
CA GLU A 299 -30.29 4.17 5.54
C GLU A 299 -29.73 5.49 6.08
N LYS A 300 -30.59 6.51 6.26
CA LYS A 300 -30.20 7.80 6.84
C LYS A 300 -29.88 7.68 8.32
N ASP A 301 -30.75 7.05 9.09
CA ASP A 301 -30.55 6.81 10.53
C ASP A 301 -29.25 6.02 10.77
N LYS A 302 -28.94 5.04 9.90
CA LYS A 302 -27.67 4.31 9.94
C LYS A 302 -26.46 5.20 9.63
N LEU A 303 -26.53 6.02 8.58
CA LEU A 303 -25.46 6.95 8.24
C LEU A 303 -25.21 7.95 9.39
N ASP A 304 -26.26 8.49 9.98
CA ASP A 304 -26.15 9.46 11.09
C ASP A 304 -25.49 8.80 12.31
N ALA A 305 -25.87 7.56 12.65
CA ALA A 305 -25.23 6.81 13.73
C ALA A 305 -23.73 6.53 13.45
N GLU A 306 -23.36 6.16 12.22
CA GLU A 306 -21.96 5.97 11.83
C GLU A 306 -21.16 7.29 11.86
N LEU A 307 -21.78 8.41 11.46
CA LEU A 307 -21.15 9.74 11.51
C LEU A 307 -20.92 10.21 12.95
N ASP A 308 -21.84 9.94 13.86
CA ASP A 308 -21.66 10.28 15.27
C ASP A 308 -20.58 9.40 15.91
N ALA A 309 -20.59 8.09 15.64
CA ALA A 309 -19.51 7.20 16.06
C ALA A 309 -18.14 7.61 15.47
N TRP A 310 -18.09 8.13 14.24
CA TRP A 310 -16.87 8.66 13.64
C TRP A 310 -16.36 9.91 14.36
N LYS A 311 -17.23 10.90 14.62
CA LYS A 311 -16.86 12.13 15.35
C LYS A 311 -16.37 11.84 16.77
N ASP A 312 -17.01 10.89 17.44
CA ASP A 312 -16.67 10.50 18.82
C ASP A 312 -15.49 9.51 18.88
N ASN A 313 -14.90 9.14 17.74
CA ASN A 313 -13.82 8.17 17.61
C ASN A 313 -14.16 6.77 18.15
N LEU A 314 -15.41 6.34 17.98
CA LEU A 314 -15.97 5.07 18.46
C LEU A 314 -16.14 4.02 17.35
N LEU A 315 -15.68 4.27 16.11
CA LEU A 315 -15.83 3.32 15.00
C LEU A 315 -15.24 1.94 15.30
N VAL A 316 -14.08 1.87 15.96
CA VAL A 316 -13.44 0.60 16.30
C VAL A 316 -14.19 -0.09 17.46
N GLU A 317 -14.50 0.66 18.53
CA GLU A 317 -15.20 0.14 19.71
C GLU A 317 -16.58 -0.43 19.37
N GLN A 318 -17.33 0.25 18.50
CA GLN A 318 -18.66 -0.16 18.06
C GLN A 318 -18.62 -1.16 16.88
N GLY A 319 -17.44 -1.55 16.40
CA GLY A 319 -17.29 -2.49 15.29
C GLY A 319 -17.75 -1.96 13.93
N LEU A 320 -17.79 -0.64 13.75
CA LEU A 320 -18.22 0.05 12.53
C LEU A 320 -17.09 0.31 11.53
N LEU A 321 -15.83 0.11 11.92
CA LEU A 321 -14.69 0.21 10.99
C LEU A 321 -14.65 -1.01 10.05
N LEU A 322 -14.97 -0.80 8.76
CA LEU A 322 -15.15 -1.87 7.78
C LEU A 322 -13.85 -2.59 7.42
N SER A 323 -12.70 -1.92 7.52
CA SER A 323 -11.38 -2.55 7.30
C SER A 323 -11.06 -3.64 8.33
N MET A 324 -11.70 -3.63 9.51
CA MET A 324 -11.57 -4.67 10.53
C MET A 324 -12.57 -5.82 10.36
N GLN A 325 -13.58 -5.65 9.50
CA GLN A 325 -14.57 -6.68 9.22
C GLN A 325 -14.09 -7.64 8.13
N LYS A 326 -14.53 -8.90 8.19
CA LYS A 326 -14.32 -9.85 7.09
C LYS A 326 -15.17 -9.40 5.89
N MET A 327 -14.55 -8.84 4.86
CA MET A 327 -15.28 -8.52 3.64
C MET A 327 -15.82 -9.79 2.99
N GLN A 328 -17.10 -9.80 2.62
CA GLN A 328 -17.66 -10.86 1.79
C GLN A 328 -17.03 -10.78 0.39
N ALA A 329 -16.50 -11.89 -0.10
CA ALA A 329 -16.09 -11.99 -1.49
C ALA A 329 -17.33 -11.86 -2.38
N GLU A 330 -17.31 -10.93 -3.32
CA GLU A 330 -18.36 -10.83 -4.34
C GLU A 330 -18.34 -12.13 -5.15
N VAL A 331 -19.48 -12.84 -5.18
CA VAL A 331 -19.64 -14.01 -6.04
C VAL A 331 -19.59 -13.51 -7.47
N ARG A 332 -18.44 -13.65 -8.13
CA ARG A 332 -18.35 -13.47 -9.57
C ARG A 332 -19.28 -14.53 -10.19
N PRO A 333 -20.34 -14.14 -10.93
CA PRO A 333 -21.08 -15.14 -11.69
C PRO A 333 -20.09 -15.81 -12.63
N ASP A 334 -19.99 -17.13 -12.53
CA ASP A 334 -19.13 -17.93 -13.39
C ASP A 334 -19.51 -17.67 -14.85
N LEU A 335 -18.69 -16.91 -15.57
CA LEU A 335 -18.80 -16.73 -17.03
C LEU A 335 -18.29 -17.98 -17.77
N ILE A 336 -18.57 -19.16 -17.23
CA ILE A 336 -18.45 -20.41 -17.99
C ILE A 336 -19.79 -20.57 -18.70
N ASN A 337 -19.90 -20.01 -19.90
CA ASN A 337 -20.86 -20.54 -20.86
C ASN A 337 -20.56 -22.04 -20.96
N ALA A 338 -21.51 -22.87 -20.54
CA ALA A 338 -21.37 -24.31 -20.64
C ALA A 338 -20.98 -24.63 -22.09
N ALA A 339 -19.94 -25.46 -22.27
CA ALA A 339 -19.46 -25.92 -23.58
C ALA A 339 -20.53 -26.71 -24.40
N LYS A 340 -21.80 -26.65 -24.02
CA LYS A 340 -22.95 -27.19 -24.76
C LYS A 340 -23.42 -26.30 -25.90
N ASP A 341 -23.07 -25.01 -25.92
CA ASP A 341 -23.57 -24.06 -26.93
C ASP A 341 -22.54 -23.69 -28.02
N MET A 342 -21.39 -24.37 -28.05
CA MET A 342 -20.44 -24.23 -29.16
C MET A 342 -20.85 -25.19 -30.28
N ALA A 343 -21.24 -24.63 -31.44
CA ALA A 343 -21.44 -25.41 -32.66
C ALA A 343 -20.14 -26.18 -32.98
N PRO A 344 -20.22 -27.47 -33.37
CA PRO A 344 -19.03 -28.25 -33.69
C PRO A 344 -18.27 -27.60 -34.86
N LEU A 345 -16.95 -27.48 -34.69
CA LEU A 345 -16.05 -27.01 -35.74
C LEU A 345 -16.17 -27.95 -36.95
N PRO A 346 -16.13 -27.42 -38.19
CA PRO A 346 -16.13 -28.25 -39.39
C PRO A 346 -14.94 -29.21 -39.36
N THR A 347 -15.22 -30.50 -39.45
CA THR A 347 -14.23 -31.49 -39.84
C THR A 347 -13.98 -31.28 -41.32
N ASP A 348 -12.91 -30.56 -41.65
CA ASP A 348 -12.07 -30.74 -42.85
C ASP A 348 -11.11 -29.55 -42.98
N ALA A 349 -9.88 -29.74 -42.47
CA ALA A 349 -8.71 -28.99 -42.92
C ALA A 349 -7.48 -29.89 -42.70
N GLU A 350 -7.09 -30.60 -43.75
CA GLU A 350 -5.89 -31.41 -43.81
C GLU A 350 -4.64 -30.60 -43.41
N ALA A 351 -3.82 -31.21 -42.56
CA ALA A 351 -2.54 -30.67 -42.15
C ALA A 351 -1.55 -30.67 -43.33
N SER A 352 -1.37 -29.51 -43.96
CA SER A 352 -0.23 -29.22 -44.82
C SER A 352 1.06 -29.17 -43.99
N LYS A 353 1.94 -30.16 -44.18
CA LYS A 353 3.31 -30.17 -43.65
C LYS A 353 4.11 -29.02 -44.29
N ALA A 354 4.59 -28.09 -43.48
CA ALA A 354 5.59 -27.10 -43.90
C ALA A 354 6.99 -27.59 -43.52
N GLU A 355 7.90 -27.58 -44.49
CA GLU A 355 9.33 -27.89 -44.35
C GLU A 355 10.10 -26.82 -43.56
N PRO A 356 11.23 -27.17 -42.91
CA PRO A 356 12.00 -26.23 -42.11
C PRO A 356 12.89 -25.32 -42.97
N THR A 357 12.83 -24.01 -42.71
CA THR A 357 13.74 -23.00 -43.25
C THR A 357 15.10 -23.00 -42.51
N PRO A 358 16.21 -22.72 -43.20
CA PRO A 358 17.55 -22.77 -42.61
C PRO A 358 17.87 -21.51 -41.79
N VAL A 359 18.52 -21.73 -40.64
CA VAL A 359 19.02 -20.68 -39.74
C VAL A 359 20.37 -20.16 -40.25
N THR A 360 20.42 -18.89 -40.68
CA THR A 360 21.67 -18.18 -40.96
C THR A 360 22.26 -17.59 -39.69
N THR A 361 23.52 -17.97 -39.41
CA THR A 361 24.37 -17.46 -38.34
C THR A 361 25.12 -16.20 -38.79
N GLY A 362 25.04 -15.13 -38.00
CA GLY A 362 25.85 -13.91 -38.15
C GLY A 362 26.30 -13.40 -36.77
N PRO A 363 27.56 -12.96 -36.58
CA PRO A 363 28.15 -12.76 -35.27
C PRO A 363 27.86 -11.38 -34.65
N VAL A 364 27.63 -11.37 -33.34
CA VAL A 364 27.59 -10.16 -32.50
C VAL A 364 28.92 -10.04 -31.75
N PRO A 365 29.69 -8.94 -31.91
CA PRO A 365 30.93 -8.72 -31.16
C PRO A 365 30.71 -7.92 -29.86
N GLY A 366 31.35 -8.35 -28.77
CA GLY A 366 31.62 -7.48 -27.61
C GLY A 366 31.16 -8.01 -26.25
N ALA A 367 31.89 -8.96 -25.67
CA ALA A 367 31.93 -9.15 -24.21
C ALA A 367 33.30 -9.70 -23.78
N PRO A 368 33.92 -9.19 -22.70
CA PRO A 368 35.30 -9.48 -22.33
C PRO A 368 35.51 -10.87 -21.71
N VAL A 369 36.71 -11.39 -21.95
CA VAL A 369 37.20 -12.73 -21.60
C VAL A 369 37.61 -12.81 -20.13
N ALA A 370 37.10 -13.81 -19.40
CA ALA A 370 37.59 -14.21 -18.08
C ALA A 370 38.77 -15.19 -18.21
N PRO A 371 39.86 -15.06 -17.42
CA PRO A 371 41.01 -15.96 -17.52
C PRO A 371 40.78 -17.28 -16.78
N ALA A 372 41.22 -18.37 -17.42
CA ALA A 372 41.24 -19.72 -16.88
C ALA A 372 42.30 -19.88 -15.78
N GLY A 373 41.89 -20.49 -14.66
CA GLY A 373 42.79 -20.89 -13.57
C GLY A 373 42.36 -22.24 -13.01
N THR A 374 43.16 -23.25 -13.29
CA THR A 374 43.03 -24.63 -12.81
C THR A 374 43.39 -24.75 -11.33
N THR A 375 42.54 -25.33 -10.47
CA THR A 375 43.01 -26.22 -9.39
C THR A 375 41.91 -27.11 -8.77
N LYS A 376 42.05 -28.41 -9.06
CA LYS A 376 41.70 -29.64 -8.33
C LYS A 376 40.84 -29.54 -7.06
N VAL A 377 39.64 -30.12 -7.16
CA VAL A 377 38.82 -30.61 -6.03
C VAL A 377 39.47 -31.85 -5.41
N LYS A 378 39.62 -31.87 -4.07
CA LYS A 378 39.84 -33.09 -3.29
C LYS A 378 38.74 -33.25 -2.25
N THR A 379 37.91 -34.27 -2.47
CA THR A 379 36.95 -34.81 -1.51
C THR A 379 37.69 -35.67 -0.48
N LYS A 380 37.40 -35.51 0.81
CA LYS A 380 37.71 -36.49 1.85
C LYS A 380 36.59 -36.52 2.89
N THR A 381 36.10 -37.71 3.20
CA THR A 381 34.96 -37.98 4.07
C THR A 381 35.41 -38.66 5.38
N LYS A 382 34.97 -38.11 6.54
CA LYS A 382 34.75 -38.69 7.90
C LYS A 382 35.92 -39.37 8.67
N PRO A 383 35.87 -39.58 10.01
CA PRO A 383 34.70 -39.68 10.93
C PRO A 383 34.77 -38.89 12.27
N ALA A 384 33.74 -39.11 13.10
CA ALA A 384 33.43 -38.51 14.41
C ALA A 384 34.14 -39.20 15.60
N ASP A 385 34.44 -38.44 16.66
CA ASP A 385 34.05 -38.66 18.08
C ASP A 385 34.85 -37.73 19.03
N GLY A 386 34.22 -37.29 20.13
CA GLY A 386 34.63 -36.21 21.06
C GLY A 386 35.80 -36.53 22.02
N PRO A 387 35.91 -35.92 23.25
CA PRO A 387 34.93 -35.11 23.98
C PRO A 387 35.44 -33.75 24.53
N ALA A 388 34.54 -33.10 25.25
CA ALA A 388 34.55 -31.76 25.82
C ALA A 388 35.65 -31.43 26.86
N GLN A 389 36.05 -30.15 26.89
CA GLN A 389 36.52 -29.50 28.11
C GLN A 389 35.75 -28.20 28.35
N LYS A 390 35.18 -28.14 29.56
CA LYS A 390 34.48 -27.03 30.19
C LYS A 390 35.51 -26.01 30.67
N GLU A 391 35.31 -24.73 30.38
CA GLU A 391 35.91 -23.66 31.17
C GLU A 391 34.81 -22.83 31.83
N LYS A 392 34.91 -22.77 33.17
CA LYS A 392 34.03 -22.06 34.08
C LYS A 392 34.43 -20.58 34.10
N VAL A 393 33.47 -19.67 33.96
CA VAL A 393 33.62 -18.30 34.46
C VAL A 393 32.51 -18.02 35.47
N LYS A 394 32.92 -17.41 36.57
CA LYS A 394 32.21 -17.22 37.84
C LYS A 394 30.98 -16.33 37.71
N ALA A 395 30.01 -16.64 38.56
CA ALA A 395 28.85 -15.82 38.87
C ALA A 395 29.22 -14.70 39.84
N ASP A 396 28.67 -13.50 39.60
CA ASP A 396 28.46 -12.48 40.61
C ASP A 396 26.99 -12.03 40.58
N LYS A 397 26.40 -11.93 41.78
CA LYS A 397 25.08 -11.35 42.12
C LYS A 397 25.24 -10.76 43.53
N PRO A 398 24.34 -9.88 44.00
CA PRO A 398 23.72 -8.72 43.36
C PRO A 398 23.80 -7.48 44.27
N ALA A 399 23.62 -6.27 43.74
CA ALA A 399 23.31 -5.10 44.57
C ALA A 399 21.85 -4.66 44.33
N LYS A 400 21.03 -4.72 45.39
CA LYS A 400 19.70 -4.11 45.47
C LYS A 400 19.78 -2.83 46.31
N THR A 401 19.07 -1.79 45.86
CA THR A 401 18.27 -0.77 46.60
C THR A 401 18.23 0.50 45.76
N LYS A 402 17.19 1.32 45.64
CA LYS A 402 15.94 1.57 46.40
C LYS A 402 14.93 2.28 45.45
N LYS A 403 13.63 2.11 45.71
CA LYS A 403 12.51 2.83 45.08
C LYS A 403 12.27 4.22 45.70
N LYS A 404 11.85 5.19 44.86
CA LYS A 404 10.72 6.17 44.99
C LYS A 404 11.10 7.55 44.41
N PRO A 405 10.13 8.44 44.08
CA PRO A 405 8.79 8.26 43.50
C PRO A 405 8.59 9.14 42.24
N ALA A 406 7.35 9.17 41.72
CA ALA A 406 6.90 9.88 40.53
C ALA A 406 7.16 11.40 40.53
N SER A 407 7.36 11.96 39.32
CA SER A 407 7.15 13.37 39.01
C SER A 407 6.42 13.50 37.68
N ASP A 408 5.22 14.08 37.74
CA ASP A 408 4.54 14.69 36.61
C ASP A 408 5.37 15.88 36.11
N GLY A 409 5.60 15.96 34.80
CA GLY A 409 6.41 17.02 34.20
C GLY A 409 6.17 17.09 32.70
N TRP A 410 5.08 17.74 32.31
CA TRP A 410 4.93 18.30 30.98
C TRP A 410 5.90 19.47 30.85
N ASP A 411 7.03 19.24 30.18
CA ASP A 411 7.90 20.30 29.68
C ASP A 411 8.02 20.17 28.16
N THR A 412 7.38 21.10 27.46
CA THR A 412 7.59 21.40 26.05
C THR A 412 8.95 22.07 25.84
N PRO A 413 9.70 21.71 24.78
CA PRO A 413 10.62 22.62 24.14
C PRO A 413 10.01 23.14 22.84
N SER A 414 9.72 24.43 22.87
CA SER A 414 9.65 25.30 21.72
C SER A 414 10.96 25.31 20.93
N GLY A 415 10.86 25.46 19.61
CA GLY A 415 11.85 26.19 18.81
C GLY A 415 12.94 25.38 18.11
N SER A 416 12.68 25.03 16.84
CA SER A 416 13.57 25.18 15.69
C SER A 416 12.79 24.60 14.49
N GLY A 417 12.50 25.30 13.41
CA GLY A 417 13.31 26.31 12.75
C GLY A 417 14.05 25.69 11.57
N TRP A 418 13.31 25.01 10.68
CA TRP A 418 13.61 24.72 9.28
C TRP A 418 12.31 24.55 8.52
#